data_AF-A0A2S7WLY8-F1
#
_entry.id   AF-A0A2S7WLY8-F1
#
_cell.length_a   1.000
_cell.length_b   1.000
_cell.length_c   1.000
_cell.angle_alpha   90.00
_cell.angle_beta   90.00
_cell.angle_gamma   90.00
#
_symmetry.space_group_name_H-M   'P 1'
#
loop_
_entity.id
_entity.type
_entity.pdbx_description
1 polymer ?
#
loop_
_entity_poly.entity_id
_entity_poly.type
_entity_poly.pdbx_seq_one_letter_code
_entity_poly.pdbx_strand_id
1 'polypeptide(L)'
;MKLKSILVLLTLIVFSCSKKKEEKPVQEVKEPVVKDTIVKVDKVAEKENTQTLVFTVQIAALKNDNSELASLEGVNIYQENSLTKYRLGNFSTYREAKAYKLQIRNIYKDAFVQALKDDYPIPITEALQQ
;
A
#
# COMPACT_ATOMS: atom_id res chain seq x y z
N MET A 1 -37.84 -40.85 -27.99
CA MET A 1 -36.98 -41.41 -29.05
C MET A 1 -35.66 -40.63 -29.03
N LYS A 2 -34.58 -41.32 -28.62
CA LYS A 2 -33.14 -41.00 -28.67
C LYS A 2 -32.72 -39.53 -28.86
N LEU A 3 -32.27 -38.89 -27.78
CA LEU A 3 -31.32 -37.78 -27.87
C LEU A 3 -29.93 -38.29 -27.48
N LYS A 4 -29.12 -38.60 -28.49
CA LYS A 4 -27.69 -38.81 -28.35
C LYS A 4 -27.02 -37.45 -28.40
N SER A 5 -26.24 -37.08 -27.39
CA SER A 5 -25.25 -36.01 -27.48
C SER A 5 -24.16 -36.29 -26.46
N ILE A 6 -23.16 -37.08 -26.85
CA ILE A 6 -21.82 -36.62 -27.23
C ILE A 6 -21.07 -36.09 -26.00
N LEU A 7 -20.32 -37.01 -25.39
CA LEU A 7 -19.28 -36.81 -24.40
C LEU A 7 -18.16 -35.98 -25.03
N VAL A 8 -18.08 -34.69 -24.69
CA VAL A 8 -16.93 -33.84 -25.06
C VAL A 8 -15.83 -34.04 -24.02
N LEU A 9 -14.87 -34.88 -24.38
CA LEU A 9 -13.59 -35.07 -23.70
C LEU A 9 -12.75 -33.80 -23.90
N LEU A 10 -12.85 -32.84 -22.97
CA LEU A 10 -11.97 -31.67 -23.01
C LEU A 10 -10.60 -32.07 -22.44
N THR A 11 -9.63 -32.06 -23.34
CA THR A 11 -8.25 -32.53 -23.19
C THR A 11 -7.48 -31.77 -22.10
N LEU A 12 -6.93 -32.52 -21.14
CA LEU A 12 -5.87 -32.10 -20.23
C LEU A 12 -4.57 -31.88 -21.01
N ILE A 13 -4.27 -30.63 -21.34
CA ILE A 13 -2.93 -30.22 -21.79
C ILE A 13 -2.58 -28.89 -21.12
N VAL A 14 -2.08 -28.95 -19.88
CA VAL A 14 -1.24 -27.88 -19.33
C VAL A 14 0.21 -28.33 -19.45
N PHE A 15 0.75 -28.09 -20.65
CA PHE A 15 2.17 -28.20 -20.90
C PHE A 15 2.94 -27.19 -20.04
N SER A 16 3.99 -27.71 -19.43
CA SER A 16 5.28 -27.04 -19.26
C SER A 16 5.39 -25.96 -18.18
N CYS A 17 5.60 -26.48 -16.97
CA CYS A 17 6.51 -25.97 -15.95
C CYS A 17 7.60 -25.02 -16.50
N SER A 18 7.43 -23.71 -16.27
CA SER A 18 8.51 -22.72 -16.42
C SER A 18 9.46 -22.81 -15.22
N LYS A 19 10.51 -23.62 -15.35
CA LYS A 19 11.69 -23.51 -14.47
C LYS A 19 12.62 -22.44 -15.01
N LYS A 20 12.60 -21.27 -14.39
CA LYS A 20 13.80 -20.45 -14.20
C LYS A 20 13.82 -19.94 -12.77
N LYS A 21 14.63 -20.62 -11.96
CA LYS A 21 15.20 -20.11 -10.71
C LYS A 21 16.16 -18.98 -11.09
N GLU A 22 15.90 -17.79 -10.59
CA GLU A 22 16.94 -16.80 -10.34
C GLU A 22 17.06 -16.67 -8.82
N GLU A 23 18.13 -17.24 -8.30
CA GLU A 23 18.63 -16.98 -6.95
C GLU A 23 19.29 -15.60 -7.00
N LYS A 24 18.64 -14.59 -6.41
CA LYS A 24 19.28 -13.30 -6.12
C LYS A 24 19.97 -13.40 -4.75
N PRO A 25 21.21 -12.91 -4.64
CA PRO A 25 22.06 -13.15 -3.48
C PRO A 25 21.52 -12.47 -2.22
N VAL A 26 21.49 -13.25 -1.14
CA VAL A 26 21.33 -12.78 0.24
C VAL A 26 22.52 -11.88 0.56
N GLN A 27 22.28 -10.59 0.74
CA GLN A 27 23.22 -9.68 1.37
C GLN A 27 22.75 -9.42 2.80
N GLU A 28 23.44 -10.12 3.70
CA GLU A 28 23.83 -9.77 5.07
C GLU A 28 23.28 -8.45 5.64
N VAL A 29 22.26 -8.59 6.49
CA VAL A 29 21.77 -7.54 7.38
C VAL A 29 22.85 -7.26 8.41
N LYS A 30 23.54 -6.12 8.27
CA LYS A 30 24.31 -5.53 9.36
C LYS A 30 23.37 -4.70 10.20
N GLU A 31 23.10 -5.15 11.42
CA GLU A 31 22.44 -4.37 12.47
C GLU A 31 23.27 -3.12 12.80
N PRO A 32 22.63 -1.95 12.95
CA PRO A 32 23.11 -0.96 13.88
C PRO A 32 22.10 -0.78 15.01
N VAL A 33 22.50 -1.29 16.18
CA VAL A 33 22.02 -0.85 17.48
C VAL A 33 22.20 0.67 17.59
N VAL A 34 21.11 1.44 17.73
CA VAL A 34 21.18 2.79 18.31
C VAL A 34 20.04 2.98 19.30
N LYS A 35 20.47 3.36 20.49
CA LYS A 35 19.72 3.58 21.72
C LYS A 35 18.93 4.89 21.65
N ASP A 36 17.83 4.91 22.39
CA ASP A 36 16.94 6.02 22.71
C ASP A 36 17.57 7.43 22.67
N THR A 37 16.88 8.37 22.01
CA THR A 37 16.56 9.71 22.56
C THR A 37 15.38 10.32 21.79
N ILE A 38 14.41 10.83 22.54
CA ILE A 38 13.12 11.41 22.11
C ILE A 38 13.30 12.89 21.70
N VAL A 39 12.49 13.32 20.71
CA VAL A 39 11.88 14.66 20.52
C VAL A 39 12.22 15.39 19.19
N LYS A 40 11.13 15.72 18.49
CA LYS A 40 10.84 16.85 17.57
C LYS A 40 10.91 16.66 16.05
N VAL A 41 9.72 16.82 15.46
CA VAL A 41 9.41 17.49 14.19
C VAL A 41 10.49 18.48 13.79
N ASP A 42 11.15 18.20 12.67
CA ASP A 42 11.43 19.10 11.55
C ASP A 42 12.42 18.42 10.59
N LYS A 43 11.89 17.76 9.55
CA LYS A 43 12.60 17.64 8.28
C LYS A 43 11.76 18.32 7.22
N VAL A 44 11.89 19.64 7.17
CA VAL A 44 11.68 20.38 5.93
C VAL A 44 12.85 19.96 5.02
N ALA A 45 12.59 18.94 4.19
CA ALA A 45 13.43 18.66 3.05
C ALA A 45 13.22 19.79 2.04
N GLU A 46 14.35 20.35 1.61
CA GLU A 46 14.50 21.32 0.54
C GLU A 46 13.63 20.92 -0.67
N LYS A 47 12.60 21.72 -0.96
CA LYS A 47 11.69 21.53 -2.10
C LYS A 47 12.44 21.80 -3.40
N GLU A 48 12.91 20.75 -4.05
CA GLU A 48 12.97 20.78 -5.51
C GLU A 48 11.53 20.86 -6.04
N ASN A 49 11.29 21.77 -6.98
CA ASN A 49 9.97 22.13 -7.52
C ASN A 49 9.39 21.01 -8.40
N THR A 50 9.03 19.89 -7.80
CA THR A 50 8.22 18.84 -8.44
C THR A 50 7.05 18.51 -7.53
N GLN A 51 5.84 18.87 -8.00
CA GLN A 51 4.59 18.42 -7.39
C GLN A 51 4.63 16.90 -7.25
N THR A 52 4.68 16.37 -6.03
CA THR A 52 4.86 14.93 -5.83
C THR A 52 3.50 14.28 -5.57
N LEU A 53 3.02 13.50 -6.54
CA LEU A 53 1.83 12.66 -6.41
C LEU A 53 2.22 11.34 -5.72
N VAL A 54 1.59 11.06 -4.59
CA VAL A 54 1.79 9.84 -3.80
C VAL A 54 0.45 9.15 -3.56
N PHE A 55 0.44 7.82 -3.64
CA PHE A 55 -0.68 6.98 -3.24
C PHE A 55 -0.36 6.31 -1.92
N THR A 56 -1.29 6.34 -0.97
CA THR A 56 -1.16 5.73 0.35
C THR A 56 -2.43 4.95 0.70
N VAL A 57 -2.41 4.11 1.73
CA VAL A 57 -3.59 3.33 2.14
C VAL A 57 -4.09 3.81 3.50
N GLN A 58 -5.25 4.47 3.51
CA GLN A 58 -5.90 4.89 4.75
C GLN A 58 -6.57 3.70 5.42
N ILE A 59 -6.24 3.47 6.69
CA ILE A 59 -6.76 2.36 7.49
C ILE A 59 -7.75 2.81 8.57
N ALA A 60 -7.71 4.08 8.97
CA ALA A 60 -8.64 4.65 9.94
C ALA A 60 -8.78 6.17 9.79
N ALA A 61 -9.91 6.67 10.28
CA ALA A 61 -10.22 8.09 10.42
C ALA A 61 -11.06 8.29 11.69
N LEU A 62 -10.47 8.83 12.74
CA LEU A 62 -11.05 8.85 14.09
C LEU A 62 -11.21 10.28 14.59
N LYS A 63 -12.20 10.52 15.46
CA LYS A 63 -12.40 11.85 16.10
C LYS A 63 -11.32 12.17 17.14
N ASN A 64 -10.78 11.13 17.77
CA ASN A 64 -9.75 11.21 18.78
C ASN A 64 -8.55 10.39 18.32
N ASP A 65 -7.38 10.75 18.81
CA ASP A 65 -6.17 9.96 18.60
C ASP A 65 -6.32 8.54 19.16
N ASN A 66 -5.65 7.59 18.52
CA ASN A 66 -5.54 6.21 18.92
C ASN A 66 -4.06 5.82 19.00
N SER A 67 -3.59 5.49 20.20
CA SER A 67 -2.18 5.18 20.48
C SER A 67 -1.72 3.88 19.83
N GLU A 68 -2.59 2.87 19.71
CA GLU A 68 -2.26 1.61 19.05
C GLU A 68 -1.98 1.83 17.57
N LEU A 69 -2.85 2.59 16.88
CA LEU A 69 -2.66 2.95 15.47
C LEU A 69 -1.46 3.87 15.28
N ALA A 70 -1.21 4.80 16.21
CA ALA A 70 -0.06 5.70 16.16
C ALA A 70 1.28 4.98 16.39
N SER A 71 1.26 3.81 17.03
CA SER A 71 2.46 3.00 17.29
C SER A 71 2.78 2.02 16.15
N LEU A 72 1.94 1.95 15.11
CA LEU A 72 2.19 1.09 13.96
C LEU A 72 3.43 1.56 13.19
N GLU A 73 4.33 0.62 12.88
CA GLU A 73 5.50 0.91 12.06
C GLU A 73 5.07 1.43 10.67
N GLY A 74 5.66 2.55 10.25
CA GLY A 74 5.38 3.14 8.95
C GLY A 74 4.02 3.83 8.82
N VAL A 75 3.34 4.13 9.94
CA VAL A 75 2.11 4.92 9.93
C VAL A 75 2.40 6.41 9.76
N ASN A 76 1.67 7.02 8.82
CA ASN A 76 1.60 8.46 8.65
C ASN A 76 0.28 8.96 9.24
N ILE A 77 0.35 9.98 10.09
CA ILE A 77 -0.80 10.56 10.80
C ILE A 77 -1.08 11.95 10.24
N TYR A 78 -2.33 12.20 9.85
CA TYR A 78 -2.78 13.49 9.30
C TYR A 78 -3.98 14.00 10.10
N GLN A 79 -4.02 15.31 10.35
CA GLN A 79 -5.20 15.96 10.91
C GLN A 79 -6.00 16.64 9.80
N GLU A 80 -7.17 16.11 9.50
CA GLU A 80 -8.00 16.52 8.36
C GLU A 80 -9.48 16.53 8.73
N ASN A 81 -10.18 17.64 8.50
CA ASN A 81 -11.62 17.77 8.75
C ASN A 81 -12.04 17.33 10.17
N SER A 82 -11.27 17.76 11.18
CA SER A 82 -11.46 17.38 12.59
C SER A 82 -11.36 15.87 12.87
N LEU A 83 -10.67 15.14 12.01
CA LEU A 83 -10.40 13.72 12.17
C LEU A 83 -8.91 13.44 12.06
N THR A 84 -8.44 12.52 12.90
CA THR A 84 -7.11 11.94 12.84
C THR A 84 -7.12 10.76 11.89
N LYS A 85 -6.39 10.90 10.79
CA LYS A 85 -6.28 9.89 9.73
C LYS A 85 -4.99 9.10 9.91
N TYR A 86 -5.10 7.78 9.80
CA TYR A 86 -3.98 6.87 9.87
C TYR A 86 -3.80 6.21 8.51
N ARG A 87 -2.62 6.38 7.91
CA ARG A 87 -2.31 5.92 6.56
C ARG A 87 -1.01 5.13 6.55
N LEU A 88 -0.96 4.08 5.75
CA LEU A 88 0.19 3.20 5.61
C LEU A 88 0.74 3.24 4.19
N GLY A 89 2.07 3.21 4.12
CA GLY A 89 2.82 3.17 2.87
C GLY A 89 2.79 4.47 2.07
N ASN A 90 3.79 4.62 1.21
CA ASN A 90 3.94 5.73 0.27
C ASN A 90 4.33 5.12 -1.07
N PHE A 91 3.41 5.13 -2.03
CA PHE A 91 3.54 4.45 -3.31
C PHE A 91 3.51 5.45 -4.46
N SER A 92 4.36 5.26 -5.45
CA SER A 92 4.37 6.11 -6.64
C SER A 92 3.21 5.81 -7.58
N THR A 93 2.62 4.61 -7.48
CA THR A 93 1.51 4.21 -8.36
C THR A 93 0.29 3.72 -7.58
N TYR A 94 -0.90 3.96 -8.14
CA TYR A 94 -2.15 3.40 -7.63
C TYR A 94 -2.12 1.86 -7.57
N ARG A 95 -1.45 1.21 -8.52
CA ARG A 95 -1.36 -0.25 -8.60
C ARG A 95 -0.63 -0.83 -7.39
N GLU A 96 0.48 -0.23 -6.99
CA GLU A 96 1.25 -0.64 -5.81
C GLU A 96 0.44 -0.43 -4.53
N ALA A 97 -0.18 0.73 -4.37
CA ALA A 97 -1.05 1.00 -3.23
C ALA A 97 -2.23 0.02 -3.15
N LYS A 98 -2.85 -0.31 -4.30
CA LYS A 98 -3.93 -1.30 -4.37
C LYS A 98 -3.44 -2.70 -4.02
N ALA A 99 -2.24 -3.10 -4.46
CA ALA A 99 -1.66 -4.39 -4.10
C ALA A 99 -1.40 -4.46 -2.59
N TYR A 100 -0.81 -3.42 -1.99
CA TYR A 100 -0.58 -3.34 -0.55
C TYR A 100 -1.90 -3.39 0.24
N LYS A 101 -2.92 -2.65 -0.19
CA LYS A 101 -4.27 -2.69 0.40
C LYS A 101 -4.83 -4.12 0.44
N LEU A 102 -4.61 -4.92 -0.60
CA LEU A 102 -5.07 -6.32 -0.64
C LEU A 102 -4.31 -7.20 0.36
N GLN A 103 -3.02 -6.95 0.58
CA GLN A 103 -2.22 -7.68 1.58
C GLN A 103 -2.75 -7.45 3.00
N ILE A 104 -3.15 -6.22 3.33
CA ILE A 104 -3.60 -5.86 4.68
C ILE A 104 -5.11 -6.02 4.91
N ARG A 105 -5.87 -6.43 3.89
CA ARG A 105 -7.36 -6.48 3.90
C ARG A 105 -7.94 -7.31 5.04
N ASN A 106 -7.25 -8.39 5.45
CA ASN A 106 -7.73 -9.27 6.51
C ASN A 106 -7.74 -8.58 7.88
N ILE A 107 -6.88 -7.58 8.06
CA ILE A 107 -6.75 -6.80 9.30
C ILE A 107 -7.58 -5.52 9.18
N TYR A 108 -7.41 -4.77 8.08
CA TYR A 108 -8.08 -3.50 7.82
C TYR A 108 -9.07 -3.63 6.66
N LYS A 109 -10.29 -4.10 6.97
CA LYS A 109 -11.32 -4.41 5.97
C LYS A 109 -11.79 -3.20 5.17
N ASP A 110 -11.88 -2.05 5.84
CA ASP A 110 -12.37 -0.80 5.28
C ASP A 110 -11.25 0.09 4.73
N ALA A 111 -10.03 -0.46 4.61
CA ALA A 111 -8.91 0.28 4.06
C ALA A 111 -9.16 0.66 2.59
N PHE A 112 -8.73 1.87 2.21
CA PHE A 112 -8.84 2.38 0.85
C PHE A 112 -7.60 3.18 0.44
N VAL A 113 -7.39 3.31 -0.87
CA VAL A 113 -6.27 4.09 -1.40
C VAL A 113 -6.64 5.57 -1.40
N GLN A 114 -5.80 6.41 -0.80
CA GLN A 114 -5.86 7.87 -0.82
C GLN A 114 -4.71 8.39 -1.69
N ALA A 115 -4.99 9.34 -2.57
CA ALA A 115 -3.96 10.07 -3.30
C ALA A 115 -3.63 11.39 -2.60
N LEU A 116 -2.36 11.72 -2.50
CA LEU A 116 -1.83 12.95 -1.94
C LEU A 116 -1.04 13.68 -3.02
N LYS A 117 -1.31 14.96 -3.21
CA LYS A 117 -0.51 15.86 -4.04
C LYS A 117 0.09 16.91 -3.11
N ASP A 118 1.41 16.88 -2.95
CA ASP A 118 2.13 17.69 -1.97
C ASP A 118 1.56 17.57 -0.55
N ASP A 119 1.32 16.33 -0.11
CA ASP A 119 0.72 15.99 1.19
C ASP A 119 -0.76 16.37 1.37
N TYR A 120 -1.39 17.02 0.39
CA TYR A 120 -2.82 17.32 0.43
C TYR A 120 -3.65 16.24 -0.27
N PRO A 121 -4.76 15.77 0.34
CA PRO A 121 -5.61 14.77 -0.28
C PRO A 121 -6.31 15.30 -1.52
N ILE A 122 -6.22 14.55 -2.63
CA ILE A 122 -6.97 14.80 -3.86
C ILE A 122 -7.91 13.62 -4.16
N PRO A 123 -9.01 13.84 -4.92
CA PRO A 123 -9.85 12.75 -5.40
C PRO A 123 -9.06 11.72 -6.21
N ILE A 124 -9.32 10.44 -5.98
CA ILE A 124 -8.60 9.38 -6.71
C ILE A 124 -8.83 9.46 -8.23
N THR A 125 -9.99 9.96 -8.65
CA THR A 125 -10.33 10.18 -10.06
C THR A 125 -9.46 11.26 -10.71
N GLU A 126 -9.06 12.29 -9.96
CA GLU A 126 -8.13 13.33 -10.43
C GLU A 126 -6.70 12.80 -10.47
N ALA A 127 -6.29 12.06 -9.43
CA ALA A 127 -4.95 11.47 -9.35
C ALA A 127 -4.64 10.51 -10.52
N LEU A 128 -5.63 9.77 -11.01
CA LEU A 128 -5.48 8.81 -12.09
C LEU A 128 -5.44 9.43 -13.50
N GLN A 129 -5.58 10.75 -13.62
CA GLN A 129 -5.52 11.49 -14.89
C GLN A 129 -4.15 12.13 -15.15
N GLN A 130 -3.22 12.06 -14.19
CA GLN A 130 -1.87 12.63 -14.28
C GLN A 130 -0.88 11.69 -14.96
#